data_AF-A0A7Z9XHP3-F1
#
_entry.id   AF-A0A7Z9XHP3-F1
#
_cell.length_a   1.000
_cell.length_b   1.000
_cell.length_c   1.000
_cell.angle_alpha   90.00
_cell.angle_beta   90.00
_cell.angle_gamma   90.00
#
_symmetry.space_group_name_H-M   'P 1'
#
loop_
_entity.id
_entity.type
_entity.pdbx_description
1 polymer ?
#
loop_
_entity_poly.entity_id
_entity_poly.type
_entity_poly.pdbx_seq_one_letter_code
_entity_poly.pdbx_strand_id
1 'polypeptide(L)' 'MEALQLQKYDEWLAEHLDELVTKYPGKVVAIHEDEVVIVSDHESEVYRQIRERGLEPMPLVFRVPREEDLQSILRSDS' A
#
# COMPACT_ATOMS: atom_id res chain seq x y z
N MET A 1 -21.04 1.34 9.10
CA MET A 1 -20.66 2.00 7.84
C MET A 1 -19.17 1.83 7.49
N GLU A 2 -18.33 1.33 8.40
CA GLU A 2 -16.88 1.12 8.14
C GLU A 2 -16.56 -0.05 7.17
N ALA A 3 -17.40 -1.09 7.09
CA ALA A 3 -17.14 -2.27 6.26
C ALA A 3 -17.15 -2.01 4.74
N LEU A 4 -17.90 -0.99 4.28
CA LEU A 4 -18.01 -0.68 2.85
C LEU A 4 -16.78 0.03 2.30
N GLN A 5 -16.05 0.79 3.13
CA GLN A 5 -14.80 1.40 2.70
C GLN A 5 -13.69 0.35 2.60
N LEU A 6 -13.64 -0.61 3.51
CA LEU A 6 -12.65 -1.69 3.49
C LEU A 6 -12.79 -2.55 2.22
N GLN A 7 -14.02 -2.90 1.81
CA GLN A 7 -14.25 -3.65 0.57
C GLN A 7 -13.82 -2.90 -0.70
N LYS A 8 -14.05 -1.58 -0.76
CA LYS A 8 -13.59 -0.77 -1.90
C LYS A 8 -12.07 -0.69 -1.97
N TYR A 9 -11.41 -0.55 -0.82
CA TYR A 9 -9.96 -0.61 -0.77
C TYR A 9 -9.47 -1.99 -1.20
N ASP A 10 -10.09 -3.08 -0.77
CA ASP A 10 -9.71 -4.44 -1.19
C ASP A 10 -9.84 -4.65 -2.71
N GLU A 11 -10.96 -4.22 -3.32
CA GLU A 11 -11.14 -4.32 -4.78
C GLU A 11 -10.12 -3.47 -5.54
N TRP A 12 -9.95 -2.20 -5.14
CA TRP A 12 -8.95 -1.33 -5.77
C TRP A 12 -7.54 -1.88 -5.61
N LEU A 13 -7.21 -2.39 -4.42
CA LEU A 13 -5.92 -3.02 -4.16
C LEU A 13 -5.78 -4.25 -5.06
N ALA A 14 -6.77 -5.13 -5.15
CA ALA A 14 -6.68 -6.31 -6.01
C ALA A 14 -6.45 -5.96 -7.49
N GLU A 15 -7.09 -4.89 -7.99
CA GLU A 15 -6.90 -4.43 -9.37
C GLU A 15 -5.55 -3.72 -9.59
N HIS A 16 -5.03 -3.01 -8.59
CA HIS A 16 -3.80 -2.22 -8.71
C HIS A 16 -2.56 -2.89 -8.09
N LEU A 17 -2.71 -4.00 -7.36
CA LEU A 17 -1.63 -4.66 -6.63
C LEU A 17 -0.57 -5.19 -7.59
N ASP A 18 -0.96 -5.84 -8.68
CA ASP A 18 -0.01 -6.31 -9.71
C ASP A 18 0.82 -5.16 -10.28
N GLU A 19 0.19 -4.01 -10.54
CA GLU A 19 0.88 -2.81 -11.03
C GLU A 19 1.81 -2.21 -9.97
N LEU A 20 1.37 -2.17 -8.71
CA LEU A 20 2.17 -1.68 -7.59
C LEU A 20 3.35 -2.60 -7.29
N VAL A 21 3.16 -3.92 -7.33
CA VAL A 21 4.22 -4.93 -7.17
C VAL A 21 5.22 -4.83 -8.33
N THR A 22 4.75 -4.58 -9.55
CA THR A 22 5.62 -4.40 -10.71
C THR A 22 6.39 -3.07 -10.67
N LYS A 23 5.74 -1.97 -10.29
CA LYS A 23 6.35 -0.62 -10.28
C LYS A 23 7.17 -0.34 -9.02
N TYR A 24 6.70 -0.83 -7.87
CA TYR A 24 7.21 -0.49 -6.54
C TYR A 24 7.40 -1.74 -5.64
N PRO A 25 8.08 -2.80 -6.12
CA PRO A 25 8.25 -4.05 -5.35
C PRO A 25 8.98 -3.80 -4.03
N GLY A 26 8.35 -4.17 -2.91
CA GLY A 26 8.94 -4.05 -1.58
C GLY A 26 9.05 -2.63 -1.04
N LYS A 27 8.47 -1.63 -1.73
CA LYS A 27 8.42 -0.25 -1.27
C LYS A 27 7.16 0.00 -0.43
N VAL A 28 7.22 1.07 0.35
CA VAL A 28 6.11 1.60 1.13
C VAL A 28 5.48 2.76 0.36
N VAL A 29 4.19 2.64 0.08
CA VAL A 29 3.39 3.66 -0.61
C VAL A 29 2.40 4.28 0.37
N ALA A 30 2.13 5.59 0.23
CA ALA A 30 1.01 6.24 0.89
C ALA A 30 -0.06 6.54 -0.15
N ILE A 31 -1.26 6.05 0.11
CA ILE A 31 -2.44 6.23 -0.72
C ILE A 31 -3.32 7.29 -0.06
N HIS A 32 -3.61 8.37 -0.78
CA HIS A 32 -4.51 9.44 -0.35
C HIS A 32 -5.58 9.59 -1.42
N GLU A 33 -6.86 9.54 -1.04
CA GLU A 33 -7.98 9.69 -2.00
C GLU A 33 -7.87 8.78 -3.24
N ASP A 34 -7.58 7.48 -3.02
CA ASP A 34 -7.42 6.48 -4.08
C ASP A 34 -6.22 6.70 -5.04
N GLU A 35 -5.28 7.60 -4.69
CA GLU A 35 -4.05 7.85 -5.45
C GLU A 35 -2.78 7.67 -4.61
N VAL A 36 -1.72 7.13 -5.23
CA VAL A 36 -0.40 7.02 -4.59
C VAL A 36 0.29 8.38 -4.61
N VAL A 37 0.36 9.03 -3.46
CA VAL A 37 0.95 10.37 -3.31
C VAL A 37 2.41 10.34 -2.88
N ILE A 38 2.84 9.26 -2.22
CA ILE A 38 4.20 9.07 -1.71
C ILE A 38 4.64 7.63 -1.96
N VAL A 39 5.88 7.45 -2.40
CA VAL A 39 6.54 6.15 -2.53
C VAL A 39 7.92 6.27 -1.88
N SER A 40 8.26 5.36 -0.97
CA SER A 40 9.57 5.30 -0.33
C SER A 40 9.95 3.87 0.05
N ASP A 41 11.23 3.61 0.26
CA ASP A 41 11.71 2.28 0.66
C ASP A 41 11.52 2.02 2.17
N HIS A 42 11.35 3.08 2.96
CA HIS A 42 11.22 3.01 4.42
C HIS A 42 9.91 3.64 4.90
N GLU A 43 9.21 2.92 5.79
CA GLU A 43 7.95 3.40 6.38
C GLU A 43 8.14 4.71 7.15
N SER A 44 9.24 4.84 7.89
CA SER A 44 9.61 6.07 8.61
C SER A 44 9.72 7.30 7.70
N GLU A 45 10.24 7.12 6.48
CA GLU A 45 10.37 8.20 5.49
C GLU A 45 9.00 8.61 4.95
N VAL A 46 8.10 7.66 4.75
CA VAL A 46 6.72 7.94 4.31
C VAL A 46 6.00 8.76 5.38
N TYR A 47 6.03 8.33 6.64
CA TYR A 47 5.41 9.08 7.74
C TYR A 47 6.03 10.47 7.93
N ARG A 48 7.34 10.61 7.72
CA ARG A 48 8.00 11.91 7.75
C ARG A 48 7.44 12.82 6.66
N GLN A 49 7.37 12.34 5.42
CA GLN A 49 6.82 13.11 4.30
C GLN A 49 5.35 13.48 4.48
N ILE A 50 4.54 12.57 5.04
CA ILE A 50 3.11 12.84 5.35
C ILE A 50 3.01 14.01 6.33
N ARG A 51 3.82 14.00 7.39
CA ARG A 51 3.86 15.08 8.39
C ARG A 51 4.40 16.38 7.82
N GLU A 52 5.46 16.32 7.00
CA GLU A 52 6.05 17.50 6.37
C GLU A 52 5.08 18.16 5.37
N ARG A 53 4.30 17.35 4.64
CA ARG A 53 3.30 17.83 3.69
C ARG A 53 1.97 18.22 4.34
N GLY A 54 1.74 17.82 5.59
CA GLY A 54 0.48 18.07 6.30
C GLY A 54 -0.72 17.44 5.60
N LEU A 55 -0.56 16.21 5.09
CA LEU A 55 -1.65 15.50 4.40
C LEU A 55 -2.74 15.11 5.41
N GLU A 56 -3.88 15.78 5.32
CA GLU A 56 -5.10 15.47 6.05
C GLU A 56 -6.25 15.29 5.03
N PRO A 57 -7.05 14.21 5.11
CA PRO A 57 -7.00 13.12 6.10
C PRO A 57 -5.76 12.22 6.00
N MET A 58 -5.48 11.48 7.07
CA MET A 58 -4.27 10.66 7.14
C MET A 58 -4.27 9.59 6.04
N PRO A 59 -3.27 9.58 5.13
CA PRO A 59 -3.24 8.65 4.02
C PRO A 59 -2.98 7.22 4.49
N LEU A 60 -3.48 6.25 3.73
CA LEU A 60 -3.29 4.84 3.98
C LEU A 60 -1.87 4.44 3.57
N VAL A 61 -1.03 4.13 4.55
CA VAL A 61 0.33 3.65 4.32
C VAL A 61 0.28 2.14 4.12
N PHE A 62 0.67 1.69 2.94
CA PHE A 62 0.70 0.29 2.56
C PHE A 62 2.09 -0.12 2.11
N ARG A 63 2.59 -1.25 2.60
CA ARG A 63 3.85 -1.83 2.14
C ARG A 63 3.54 -2.82 1.03
N VAL A 64 3.99 -2.51 -0.17
CA VAL A 64 3.84 -3.38 -1.33
C VAL A 64 4.66 -4.66 -1.08
N PRO A 65 4.03 -5.84 -1.01
CA PRO A 65 4.76 -7.09 -0.86
C PRO A 65 5.63 -7.31 -2.10
N ARG A 66 6.76 -7.99 -1.94
CA ARG A 66 7.51 -8.46 -3.11
C ARG A 66 6.86 -9.73 -3.65
N GLU A 67 7.06 -10.01 -4.93
CA GLU A 67 6.58 -11.25 -5.54
C GLU A 67 7.08 -12.50 -4.78
N GLU A 68 8.30 -12.44 -4.27
CA GLU A 68 8.92 -13.44 -3.40
C GLU A 68 8.20 -13.64 -2.05
N ASP A 69 7.54 -12.61 -1.49
CA ASP A 69 6.73 -12.72 -0.27
C ASP A 69 5.36 -13.37 -0.56
N LEU A 70 4.74 -13.03 -1.70
CA LEU A 70 3.47 -13.63 -2.14
C LEU A 70 3.60 -15.16 -2.32
N GLN A 71 4.73 -15.60 -2.87
CA GLN A 71 5.06 -17.01 -3.07
C GLN A 71 5.27 -17.79 -1.76
N SER A 72 5.54 -17.10 -0.64
CA SER A 72 5.69 -17.74 0.67
C SER A 72 4.36 -17.97 1.37
N ILE A 73 3.39 -17.05 1.22
CA ILE A 73 2.06 -17.17 1.86
C ILE A 73 1.27 -18.34 1.26
N LEU A 74 1.38 -18.57 -0.05
CA LEU A 74 0.70 -19.67 -0.75
C LEU A 74 1.28 -21.06 -0.42
N ARG A 75 2.45 -21.14 0.23
CA ARG A 75 3.18 -22.40 0.42
C ARG A 75 3.05 -23.01 1.82
N SER A 76 2.32 -22.38 2.74
CA SER A 76 2.13 -22.89 4.11
C SER A 76 0.94 -23.84 4.29
N ASP A 77 0.27 -24.21 3.20
CA ASP A 77 -0.91 -25.12 3.19
C ASP A 77 -0.62 -26.48 2.51
N SER A 78 0.61 -27.01 2.60
CA SER A 78 0.96 -28.35 2.07
C SER A 78 1.56 -29.28 3.12
#